data_AF-W4M2V7-F1
#
_entry.id   AF-W4M2V7-F1
#
_cell.length_a   1.000
_cell.length_b   1.000
_cell.length_c   1.000
_cell.angle_alpha   90.00
_cell.angle_beta   90.00
_cell.angle_gamma   90.00
#
_symmetry.space_group_name_H-M   'P 1'
#
loop_
_entity.id
_entity.type
_entity.pdbx_description
1 polymer ?
#
loop_
_entity_poly.entity_id
_entity_poly.type
_entity_poly.pdbx_seq_one_letter_code
_entity_poly.pdbx_strand_id
1 'polypeptide(L)'
;MHKLRAVLGLAVAMLLVTGFVASAASHSDLSDDSYKRKALRELRDCIDAAREPGYRFIAQIEIGMACRDGRFPKTVSIFQVPRCNASDEPCPRPIAELVGTVEFGCDGEILSSSCASRACRADADCASGSWCRATQDGGKECVPFQGEGGPCEGFVLPWHFERCEPGLTCVFNEPTGDVPGVCTAP
;
A
#
# COMPACT_ATOMS: atom_id res chain seq x y z
N MET A 1 -8.34 7.57 -71.94
CA MET A 1 -8.88 8.90 -72.28
C MET A 1 -10.08 9.17 -71.36
N HIS A 2 -10.22 10.40 -70.83
CA HIS A 2 -11.42 10.90 -70.09
C HIS A 2 -11.78 10.14 -68.78
N LYS A 3 -12.68 10.57 -67.87
CA LYS A 3 -13.23 11.84 -67.29
C LYS A 3 -14.07 11.39 -66.04
N LEU A 4 -14.26 12.09 -64.92
CA LEU A 4 -13.82 13.41 -64.40
C LEU A 4 -13.78 13.38 -62.84
N ARG A 5 -13.31 14.47 -62.22
CA ARG A 5 -13.50 14.92 -60.82
C ARG A 5 -14.97 15.15 -60.41
N ALA A 6 -15.27 15.14 -59.10
CA ALA A 6 -16.15 16.07 -58.33
C ALA A 6 -16.84 15.38 -57.11
N VAL A 7 -17.33 16.02 -56.04
CA VAL A 7 -16.90 17.18 -55.19
C VAL A 7 -17.96 17.38 -54.06
N LEU A 8 -17.54 17.72 -52.83
CA LEU A 8 -18.30 18.31 -51.68
C LEU A 8 -19.64 17.74 -51.16
N GLY A 9 -19.89 17.95 -49.86
CA GLY A 9 -21.20 17.78 -49.17
C GLY A 9 -21.04 17.25 -47.73
N LEU A 10 -20.59 18.03 -46.73
CA LEU A 10 -21.27 19.14 -46.04
C LEU A 10 -22.47 18.71 -45.18
N ALA A 11 -22.27 18.58 -43.86
CA ALA A 11 -23.31 18.76 -42.84
C ALA A 11 -22.67 19.01 -41.46
N VAL A 12 -23.04 20.12 -40.82
CA VAL A 12 -22.68 20.47 -39.44
C VAL A 12 -23.76 19.92 -38.51
N ALA A 13 -23.37 19.21 -37.44
CA ALA A 13 -24.27 18.82 -36.34
C ALA A 13 -23.87 19.58 -35.07
N MET A 14 -24.27 20.85 -35.01
CA MET A 14 -24.15 21.70 -33.82
C MET A 14 -25.32 21.39 -32.89
N LEU A 15 -25.07 20.69 -31.78
CA LEU A 15 -26.08 20.42 -30.76
C LEU A 15 -25.61 21.04 -29.43
N LEU A 16 -26.38 22.04 -28.98
CA LEU A 16 -26.04 22.95 -27.90
C LEU A 16 -27.20 22.96 -26.90
N VAL A 17 -26.87 23.02 -25.60
CA VAL A 17 -27.77 23.32 -24.47
C VAL A 17 -28.78 22.23 -24.08
N THR A 18 -28.60 21.68 -22.87
CA THR A 18 -29.52 21.92 -21.73
C THR A 18 -28.88 21.63 -20.37
N GLY A 19 -28.67 22.69 -19.58
CA GLY A 19 -28.90 22.72 -18.14
C GLY A 19 -28.22 21.69 -17.23
N PHE A 20 -26.91 21.78 -17.02
CA PHE A 20 -26.35 21.36 -15.73
C PHE A 20 -26.57 22.49 -14.71
N VAL A 21 -27.47 22.26 -13.75
CA VAL A 21 -27.60 23.12 -12.58
C VAL A 21 -26.37 22.89 -11.70
N ALA A 22 -25.39 23.78 -11.82
CA ALA A 22 -24.22 23.79 -10.95
C ALA A 22 -24.64 24.23 -9.54
N SER A 23 -25.17 23.28 -8.76
CA SER A 23 -25.37 23.48 -7.33
C SER A 23 -23.99 23.54 -6.68
N ALA A 24 -23.52 24.75 -6.43
CA ALA A 24 -22.21 25.03 -5.87
C ALA A 24 -22.18 24.70 -4.36
N ALA A 25 -22.31 23.41 -4.03
CA ALA A 25 -21.87 22.91 -2.75
C ALA A 25 -20.33 22.95 -2.75
N SER A 26 -19.76 23.91 -2.04
CA SER A 26 -18.31 24.08 -1.88
C SER A 26 -17.72 22.97 -0.99
N HIS A 27 -17.79 21.73 -1.46
CA HIS A 27 -17.01 20.64 -0.92
C HIS A 27 -15.56 20.86 -1.33
N SER A 28 -14.67 20.94 -0.34
CA SER A 28 -13.23 20.86 -0.56
C SER A 28 -12.86 19.43 -0.94
N ASP A 29 -13.22 19.05 -2.16
CA ASP A 29 -12.88 17.77 -2.75
C ASP A 29 -11.36 17.71 -2.87
N LEU A 30 -10.74 16.95 -1.96
CA LEU A 30 -9.30 16.81 -1.91
C LEU A 30 -8.87 16.17 -3.23
N SER A 31 -8.21 16.94 -4.09
CA SER A 31 -7.63 16.44 -5.34
C SER A 31 -6.87 15.13 -5.08
N ASP A 32 -6.86 14.21 -6.04
CA ASP A 32 -6.11 12.96 -5.98
C ASP A 32 -4.63 13.16 -5.57
N ASP A 33 -4.03 14.29 -5.95
CA ASP A 33 -2.65 14.63 -5.54
C ASP A 33 -2.52 15.07 -4.07
N SER A 34 -3.62 15.44 -3.42
CA SER A 34 -3.69 15.63 -1.97
C SER A 34 -3.69 14.30 -1.24
N TYR A 35 -4.52 13.34 -1.68
CA TYR A 35 -4.54 11.97 -1.15
C TYR A 35 -3.19 11.27 -1.32
N LYS A 36 -2.59 11.31 -2.52
CA LYS A 36 -1.22 10.79 -2.76
C LYS A 36 -0.21 11.40 -1.80
N ARG A 37 -0.21 12.74 -1.63
CA ARG A 37 0.73 13.41 -0.71
C ARG A 37 0.48 13.10 0.76
N LYS A 38 -0.76 12.79 1.16
CA LYS A 38 -1.08 12.35 2.52
C LYS A 38 -0.60 10.90 2.73
N ALA A 39 -0.90 9.99 1.81
CA ALA A 39 -0.43 8.59 1.86
C ALA A 39 1.11 8.47 1.82
N LEU A 40 1.80 9.27 1.00
CA LEU A 40 3.27 9.29 0.94
C LEU A 40 3.94 9.82 2.22
N ARG A 41 3.23 10.61 3.04
CA ARG A 41 3.73 11.01 4.37
C ARG A 41 3.48 9.94 5.41
N GLU A 42 2.31 9.31 5.36
CA GLU A 42 1.91 8.22 6.27
C GLU A 42 2.82 7.00 6.10
N LEU A 43 3.00 6.53 4.86
CA LEU A 43 3.82 5.37 4.53
C LEU A 43 5.31 5.72 4.39
N ARG A 44 5.78 6.84 4.98
CA ARG A 44 7.16 7.30 4.80
C ARG A 44 8.17 6.22 5.20
N ASP A 45 7.97 5.61 6.36
CA ASP A 45 8.92 4.64 6.90
C ASP A 45 8.90 3.34 6.08
N CYS A 46 7.72 2.93 5.58
CA CYS A 46 7.59 1.83 4.61
C CYS A 46 8.38 2.12 3.31
N ILE A 47 8.25 3.35 2.79
CA ILE A 47 8.91 3.80 1.54
C ILE A 47 10.42 3.91 1.70
N ASP A 48 10.89 4.47 2.82
CA ASP A 48 12.32 4.61 3.09
C ASP A 48 12.96 3.23 3.39
N ALA A 49 12.22 2.28 3.99
CA ALA A 49 12.66 0.88 4.14
C ALA A 49 12.66 0.08 2.81
N ALA A 50 11.65 0.25 1.95
CA ALA A 50 11.55 -0.46 0.68
C ALA A 50 12.59 0.00 -0.36
N ARG A 51 13.08 1.23 -0.26
CA ARG A 51 13.90 1.93 -1.27
C ARG A 51 15.12 1.14 -1.74
N GLU A 52 15.06 0.63 -2.97
CA GLU A 52 16.19 0.02 -3.66
C GLU A 52 16.78 0.93 -4.76
N PRO A 53 18.11 0.88 -5.00
CA PRO A 53 18.72 1.52 -6.16
C PRO A 53 18.17 0.88 -7.45
N GLY A 54 17.90 1.70 -8.46
CA GLY A 54 17.28 1.22 -9.70
C GLY A 54 15.76 1.10 -9.65
N TYR A 55 15.10 1.44 -8.53
CA TYR A 55 13.62 1.44 -8.43
C TYR A 55 13.03 2.85 -8.24
N ARG A 56 11.74 2.99 -8.54
CA ARG A 56 10.93 4.20 -8.31
C ARG A 56 9.58 3.81 -7.70
N PHE A 57 8.97 4.74 -6.97
CA PHE A 57 7.64 4.56 -6.42
C PHE A 57 6.56 5.09 -7.37
N ILE A 58 5.40 4.43 -7.39
CA ILE A 58 4.16 4.89 -8.02
C ILE A 58 3.01 4.76 -7.02
N ALA A 59 1.98 5.59 -7.17
CA ALA A 59 0.77 5.53 -6.35
C ALA A 59 -0.44 5.22 -7.23
N GLN A 60 -1.16 4.16 -6.89
CA GLN A 60 -2.48 3.85 -7.43
C GLN A 60 -3.55 4.37 -6.47
N ILE A 61 -4.64 4.92 -7.00
CA ILE A 61 -5.82 5.27 -6.20
C ILE A 61 -6.97 4.41 -6.68
N GLU A 62 -7.64 3.76 -5.74
CA GLU A 62 -8.90 3.08 -5.94
C GLU A 62 -10.00 3.87 -5.22
N ILE A 63 -11.16 3.99 -5.87
CA ILE A 63 -12.30 4.76 -5.38
C ILE A 63 -13.38 3.76 -4.97
N GLY A 64 -13.77 3.77 -3.69
CA GLY A 64 -14.80 2.88 -3.17
C GLY A 64 -16.21 3.31 -3.54
N MET A 65 -17.21 2.67 -2.93
CA MET A 65 -18.62 3.03 -3.13
C MET A 65 -18.94 4.42 -2.56
N ALA A 66 -19.87 5.13 -3.20
CA ALA A 66 -20.27 6.47 -2.78
C ALA A 66 -20.82 6.49 -1.34
N CYS A 67 -20.40 7.49 -0.57
CA CYS A 67 -20.90 7.81 0.74
C CYS A 67 -22.26 8.52 0.66
N ARG A 68 -23.00 8.57 1.78
CA ARG A 68 -24.35 9.14 1.85
C ARG A 68 -24.42 10.64 1.51
N ASP A 69 -23.30 11.34 1.63
CA ASP A 69 -23.12 12.76 1.32
C ASP A 69 -22.56 13.01 -0.10
N GLY A 70 -22.36 11.95 -0.91
CA GLY A 70 -21.82 12.03 -2.26
C GLY A 70 -20.29 12.07 -2.35
N ARG A 71 -19.57 12.01 -1.23
CA ARG A 71 -18.11 11.80 -1.22
C ARG A 71 -17.78 10.32 -1.45
N PHE A 72 -16.50 10.00 -1.63
CA PHE A 72 -16.04 8.63 -1.88
C PHE A 72 -14.85 8.29 -0.98
N PRO A 73 -14.83 7.13 -0.32
CA PRO A 73 -13.63 6.64 0.33
C PRO A 73 -12.60 6.29 -0.75
N LYS A 74 -11.32 6.41 -0.43
CA LYS A 74 -10.22 6.14 -1.36
C LYS A 74 -9.20 5.24 -0.72
N THR A 75 -8.69 4.28 -1.47
CA THR A 75 -7.55 3.46 -1.06
C THR A 75 -6.35 3.88 -1.91
N VAL A 76 -5.25 4.26 -1.27
CA VAL A 76 -4.02 4.65 -1.96
C VAL A 76 -2.95 3.59 -1.71
N SER A 77 -2.61 2.85 -2.77
CA SER A 77 -1.61 1.79 -2.74
C SER A 77 -0.32 2.30 -3.36
N ILE A 78 0.78 2.23 -2.60
CA ILE A 78 2.11 2.62 -3.07
C ILE A 78 2.85 1.37 -3.54
N PHE A 79 3.37 1.40 -4.77
CA PHE A 79 4.14 0.31 -5.35
C PHE A 79 5.56 0.75 -5.69
N GLN A 80 6.51 -0.17 -5.53
CA GLN A 80 7.87 -0.06 -6.01
C GLN A 80 7.99 -0.76 -7.37
N VAL A 81 8.49 -0.04 -8.38
CA VAL A 81 8.66 -0.55 -9.75
C VAL A 81 10.08 -0.25 -10.27
N PRO A 82 10.69 -1.16 -11.06
CA PRO A 82 12.04 -0.94 -11.59
C PRO A 82 12.09 0.24 -12.56
N ARG A 83 13.21 0.97 -12.56
CA ARG A 83 13.54 2.05 -13.51
C ARG A 83 14.16 1.47 -14.77
N CYS A 84 13.36 0.73 -15.53
CA CYS A 84 13.74 0.33 -16.88
C CYS A 84 13.43 1.47 -17.87
N ASN A 85 14.38 1.86 -18.71
CA ASN A 85 14.06 2.64 -19.91
C ASN A 85 13.46 1.69 -20.95
N ALA A 86 12.58 2.19 -21.82
CA ALA A 86 11.97 1.39 -22.88
C ALA A 86 12.99 0.86 -23.94
N SER A 87 14.23 1.35 -23.91
CA SER A 87 15.36 0.90 -24.74
C SER A 87 16.13 -0.29 -24.18
N ASP A 88 16.00 -0.56 -22.88
CA ASP A 88 16.88 -1.47 -22.16
C ASP A 88 16.19 -2.84 -21.99
N GLU A 89 16.14 -3.62 -23.08
CA GLU A 89 15.61 -4.98 -23.06
C GLU A 89 16.65 -6.03 -22.60
N PRO A 90 16.25 -7.07 -21.86
CA PRO A 90 14.95 -7.25 -21.23
C PRO A 90 14.94 -6.68 -19.81
N CYS A 91 14.05 -5.72 -19.53
CA CYS A 91 13.67 -5.40 -18.17
C CYS A 91 13.21 -6.70 -17.48
N PRO A 92 13.84 -7.15 -16.38
CA PRO A 92 13.35 -8.31 -15.65
C PRO A 92 11.90 -8.04 -15.24
N ARG A 93 11.01 -9.03 -15.46
CA ARG A 93 9.55 -8.83 -15.49
C ARG A 93 9.11 -7.88 -14.36
N PRO A 94 8.41 -6.77 -14.67
CA PRO A 94 8.09 -5.76 -13.67
C PRO A 94 7.01 -6.28 -12.72
N ILE A 95 7.44 -7.00 -11.69
CA ILE A 95 6.63 -7.25 -10.50
C ILE A 95 6.60 -5.91 -9.76
N ALA A 96 5.48 -5.20 -9.86
CA ALA A 96 5.22 -4.06 -9.01
C ALA A 96 5.03 -4.60 -7.59
N GLU A 97 6.00 -4.33 -6.71
CA GLU A 97 5.93 -4.76 -5.32
C GLU A 97 5.11 -3.75 -4.52
N LEU A 98 4.08 -4.20 -3.82
CA LEU A 98 3.33 -3.34 -2.91
C LEU A 98 4.26 -2.94 -1.76
N VAL A 99 4.30 -1.65 -1.44
CA VAL A 99 5.11 -1.07 -0.34
C VAL A 99 4.22 -0.79 0.87
N GLY A 100 2.97 -0.42 0.62
CA GLY A 100 1.97 -0.17 1.64
C GLY A 100 0.70 0.44 1.08
N THR A 101 -0.32 0.49 1.92
CA THR A 101 -1.66 0.96 1.59
C THR A 101 -2.13 1.94 2.66
N VAL A 102 -2.87 2.98 2.25
CA VAL A 102 -3.60 3.88 3.16
C VAL A 102 -5.05 3.95 2.73
N GLU A 103 -5.96 3.66 3.66
CA GLU A 103 -7.40 3.78 3.46
C GLU A 103 -7.90 5.12 4.00
N PHE A 104 -8.66 5.83 3.17
CA PHE A 104 -9.24 7.13 3.50
C PHE A 104 -10.76 7.05 3.57
N GLY A 105 -11.32 7.64 4.63
CA GLY A 105 -12.75 7.77 4.84
C GLY A 105 -13.43 8.75 3.88
N CYS A 106 -14.76 8.83 3.98
CA CYS A 106 -15.59 9.76 3.21
C CYS A 106 -15.19 11.24 3.38
N ASP A 107 -14.59 11.58 4.52
CA ASP A 107 -14.10 12.91 4.90
C ASP A 107 -12.63 13.15 4.52
N GLY A 108 -11.92 12.11 4.06
CA GLY A 108 -10.49 12.14 3.78
C GLY A 108 -9.60 11.97 5.01
N GLU A 109 -10.15 11.59 6.17
CA GLU A 109 -9.36 11.11 7.30
C GLU A 109 -8.77 9.72 7.00
N ILE A 110 -7.67 9.36 7.69
CA ILE A 110 -7.04 8.05 7.52
C ILE A 110 -7.78 7.08 8.43
N LEU A 111 -8.32 6.01 7.85
CA LEU A 111 -8.98 4.92 8.60
C LEU A 111 -7.96 3.84 8.97
N SER A 112 -7.05 3.53 8.06
CA SER A 112 -5.98 2.56 8.27
C SER A 112 -4.76 2.91 7.41
N SER A 113 -3.59 2.49 7.87
CA SER A 113 -2.35 2.52 7.11
C SER A 113 -1.55 1.26 7.42
N SER A 114 -1.00 0.61 6.40
CA SER A 114 -0.16 -0.58 6.57
C SER A 114 1.03 -0.52 5.61
N CYS A 115 2.22 -0.84 6.12
CA CYS A 115 3.28 -1.30 5.24
C CYS A 115 2.90 -2.68 4.70
N ALA A 116 3.20 -2.95 3.43
CA ALA A 116 3.21 -4.32 2.96
C ALA A 116 4.34 -5.06 3.67
N SER A 117 4.07 -6.26 4.18
CA SER A 117 5.10 -7.06 4.84
C SER A 117 6.07 -7.56 3.78
N ARG A 118 7.23 -6.89 3.68
CA ARG A 118 8.22 -7.13 2.62
C ARG A 118 8.75 -8.55 2.72
N ALA A 119 8.94 -9.21 1.58
CA ALA A 119 9.54 -10.53 1.53
C ALA A 119 11.01 -10.45 1.99
N CYS A 120 11.33 -11.11 3.09
CA CYS A 120 12.66 -11.07 3.71
C CYS A 120 13.37 -12.43 3.60
N ARG A 121 14.69 -12.45 3.77
CA ARG A 121 15.49 -13.69 3.85
C ARG A 121 16.03 -13.88 5.27
N ALA A 122 16.45 -12.80 5.90
CA ALA A 122 16.92 -12.72 7.27
C ALA A 122 16.42 -11.44 7.97
N ASP A 123 16.56 -11.38 9.30
CA ASP A 123 16.11 -10.24 10.13
C ASP A 123 16.78 -8.92 9.71
N ALA A 124 18.00 -8.97 9.16
CA ALA A 124 18.74 -7.81 8.65
C ALA A 124 18.14 -7.18 7.38
N ASP A 125 17.20 -7.85 6.70
CA ASP A 125 16.45 -7.28 5.56
C ASP A 125 15.26 -6.42 6.04
N CYS A 126 14.91 -6.50 7.33
CA CYS A 126 13.79 -5.79 7.93
C CYS A 126 14.20 -4.43 8.53
N ALA A 127 13.24 -3.52 8.63
CA ALA A 127 13.43 -2.24 9.30
C ALA A 127 13.69 -2.44 10.81
N SER A 128 14.35 -1.47 11.44
CA SER A 128 14.52 -1.43 12.90
C SER A 128 13.15 -1.51 13.58
N GLY A 129 13.00 -2.40 14.57
CA GLY A 129 11.70 -2.70 15.19
C GLY A 129 10.92 -3.82 14.49
N SER A 130 11.48 -4.50 13.50
CA SER A 130 10.89 -5.68 12.84
C SER A 130 11.89 -6.82 12.65
N TRP A 131 11.40 -8.03 12.41
CA TRP A 131 12.17 -9.25 12.17
C TRP A 131 11.50 -10.14 11.13
N CYS A 132 12.23 -11.15 10.63
CA CYS A 132 11.86 -11.94 9.47
C CYS A 132 11.20 -13.27 9.84
N ARG A 133 9.86 -13.31 9.82
CA ARG A 133 9.03 -14.48 10.17
C ARG A 133 8.68 -15.30 8.92
N ALA A 134 8.39 -16.59 9.09
CA ALA A 134 7.82 -17.42 8.02
C ALA A 134 6.34 -17.09 7.78
N THR A 135 5.84 -17.23 6.55
CA THR A 135 4.41 -17.14 6.24
C THR A 135 3.78 -18.52 6.08
N GLN A 136 2.44 -18.61 6.14
CA GLN A 136 1.71 -19.87 5.95
C GLN A 136 1.96 -20.51 4.59
N ASP A 137 2.17 -19.70 3.55
CA ASP A 137 2.47 -20.15 2.17
C ASP A 137 3.94 -20.57 1.96
N GLY A 138 4.73 -20.68 3.04
CA GLY A 138 6.15 -21.07 2.97
C GLY A 138 7.09 -19.95 2.53
N GLY A 139 6.60 -18.71 2.42
CA GLY A 139 7.41 -17.51 2.25
C GLY A 139 7.99 -17.02 3.58
N LYS A 140 8.48 -15.78 3.57
CA LYS A 140 8.84 -15.04 4.77
C LYS A 140 8.44 -13.58 4.63
N GLU A 141 8.17 -12.93 5.75
CA GLU A 141 7.71 -11.55 5.82
C GLU A 141 8.37 -10.80 6.98
N CYS A 142 8.60 -9.49 6.81
CA CYS A 142 8.97 -8.63 7.93
C CYS A 142 7.74 -8.31 8.79
N VAL A 143 7.80 -8.65 10.09
CA VAL A 143 6.77 -8.36 11.09
C VAL A 143 7.37 -7.59 12.27
N PRO A 144 6.59 -6.76 12.98
CA PRO A 144 7.09 -6.05 14.16
C PRO A 144 7.53 -7.02 15.26
N PHE A 145 8.41 -6.55 16.15
CA PHE A 145 8.58 -7.18 17.46
C PHE A 145 7.37 -6.88 18.36
N GLN A 146 7.18 -7.71 19.38
CA GLN A 146 6.16 -7.53 20.42
C GLN A 146 6.71 -6.71 21.59
N GLY A 147 6.00 -5.65 21.95
CA GLY A 147 6.29 -4.85 23.14
C GLY A 147 5.91 -5.57 24.44
N GLU A 148 6.11 -4.89 25.57
CA GLU A 148 5.79 -5.42 26.89
C GLU A 148 4.29 -5.77 27.02
N GLY A 149 4.00 -6.95 27.59
CA GLY A 149 2.66 -7.54 27.66
C GLY A 149 2.23 -8.30 26.39
N GLY A 150 2.99 -8.22 25.28
CA GLY A 150 2.71 -8.98 24.07
C GLY A 150 3.06 -10.48 24.18
N PRO A 151 2.47 -11.35 23.35
CA PRO A 151 2.78 -12.78 23.33
C PRO A 151 4.16 -13.06 22.74
N CYS A 152 4.82 -14.14 23.14
CA CYS A 152 6.12 -14.52 22.58
C CYS A 152 6.37 -16.02 22.59
N GLU A 153 7.16 -16.48 21.61
CA GLU A 153 7.65 -17.86 21.50
C GLU A 153 6.53 -18.93 21.68
N GLY A 154 6.86 -20.05 22.34
CA GLY A 154 5.96 -21.19 22.55
C GLY A 154 5.85 -22.14 21.36
N PHE A 155 5.11 -23.24 21.55
CA PHE A 155 4.85 -24.26 20.53
C PHE A 155 3.77 -23.83 19.52
N VAL A 156 3.95 -22.66 18.94
CA VAL A 156 3.07 -22.10 17.90
C VAL A 156 3.56 -22.42 16.49
N LEU A 157 2.66 -22.29 15.52
CA LEU A 157 2.98 -22.45 14.10
C LEU A 157 3.99 -21.36 13.66
N PRO A 158 4.90 -21.62 12.69
CA PRO A 158 5.96 -20.68 12.32
C PRO A 158 5.51 -19.27 11.92
N TRP A 159 4.28 -19.14 11.39
CA TRP A 159 3.66 -17.86 11.01
C TRP A 159 2.81 -17.21 12.12
N HIS A 160 2.68 -17.87 13.27
CA HIS A 160 2.17 -17.31 14.52
C HIS A 160 3.27 -17.14 15.58
N PHE A 161 4.53 -17.45 15.24
CA PHE A 161 5.66 -17.21 16.11
C PHE A 161 5.88 -15.71 16.28
N GLU A 162 6.14 -15.28 17.51
CA GLU A 162 6.33 -13.88 17.88
C GLU A 162 7.60 -13.73 18.72
N ARG A 163 8.27 -12.58 18.61
CA ARG A 163 9.49 -12.27 19.36
C ARG A 163 9.33 -10.95 20.10
N CYS A 164 9.82 -10.88 21.33
CA CYS A 164 9.85 -9.63 22.08
C CYS A 164 10.83 -8.61 21.48
N GLU A 165 10.57 -7.33 21.74
CA GLU A 165 11.51 -6.25 21.42
C GLU A 165 12.88 -6.47 22.09
N PRO A 166 13.99 -6.06 21.44
CA PRO A 166 15.32 -6.14 22.04
C PRO A 166 15.41 -5.40 23.38
N GLY A 167 15.65 -6.15 24.45
CA GLY A 167 15.69 -5.64 25.83
C GLY A 167 14.58 -6.17 26.74
N LEU A 168 13.56 -6.83 26.18
CA LEU A 168 12.54 -7.58 26.92
C LEU A 168 12.91 -9.07 27.00
N THR A 169 12.35 -9.76 28.00
CA THR A 169 12.49 -11.22 28.19
C THR A 169 11.15 -11.90 27.93
N CYS A 170 11.14 -13.04 27.24
CA CYS A 170 9.94 -13.87 27.11
C CYS A 170 9.75 -14.73 28.36
N VAL A 171 8.66 -14.52 29.11
CA VAL A 171 8.35 -15.26 30.33
C VAL A 171 7.18 -16.21 30.09
N PHE A 172 7.42 -17.51 30.23
CA PHE A 172 6.39 -18.53 30.12
C PHE A 172 5.60 -18.67 31.42
N ASN A 173 4.27 -18.66 31.31
CA ASN A 173 3.36 -18.86 32.45
C ASN A 173 3.25 -20.32 32.90
N GLU A 174 3.77 -21.25 32.10
CA GLU A 174 3.74 -22.69 32.36
C GLU A 174 5.02 -23.35 31.80
N PRO A 175 5.48 -24.49 32.35
CA PRO A 175 6.84 -24.99 32.13
C PRO A 175 7.07 -25.82 30.86
N THR A 176 6.02 -26.21 30.11
CA THR A 176 6.19 -26.98 28.86
C THR A 176 6.45 -26.08 27.65
N GLY A 177 5.95 -24.84 27.68
CA GLY A 177 6.04 -23.91 26.55
C GLY A 177 5.06 -24.23 25.44
N ASP A 178 4.01 -25.01 25.74
CA ASP A 178 2.94 -25.34 24.79
C ASP A 178 2.06 -24.12 24.47
N VAL A 179 2.02 -23.14 25.39
CA VAL A 179 1.39 -21.83 25.16
C VAL A 179 2.43 -20.72 24.99
N PRO A 180 2.11 -19.63 24.26
CA PRO A 180 2.96 -18.44 24.21
C PRO A 180 3.26 -17.88 25.61
N GLY A 181 4.50 -17.47 25.82
CA GLY A 181 4.90 -16.62 26.93
C GLY A 181 4.41 -15.19 26.75
N VAL A 182 4.80 -14.32 27.69
CA VAL A 182 4.54 -12.88 27.66
C VAL A 182 5.87 -12.12 27.73
N CYS A 183 6.02 -11.09 26.90
CA CYS A 183 7.17 -10.19 26.95
C CYS A 183 7.12 -9.31 28.20
N THR A 184 8.15 -9.35 29.04
CA THR A 184 8.28 -8.50 30.23
C THR A 184 9.62 -7.75 30.23
N ALA A 185 9.70 -6.67 30.99
CA ALA A 185 10.99 -6.18 31.46
C ALA A 185 11.80 -7.30 32.17
N PRO A 186 13.14 -7.28 32.09
CA PRO A 186 14.04 -8.27 32.70
C PRO A 186 14.21 -8.11 34.23
#